data_AF-A0A975GJG0-F1
#
_entry.id   AF-A0A975GJG0-F1
#
_cell.length_a   1.000
_cell.length_b   1.000
_cell.length_c   1.000
_cell.angle_alpha   90.00
_cell.angle_beta   90.00
_cell.angle_gamma   90.00
#
_symmetry.space_group_name_H-M   'P 1'
#
loop_
_entity.id
_entity.type
_entity.pdbx_description
1 polymer ?
#
loop_
_entity_poly.entity_id
_entity_poly.type
_entity_poly.pdbx_seq_one_letter_code
_entity_poly.pdbx_strand_id
1 'polypeptide(L)'
;MSGAYTHITVENFLKEPMRLEAIEGFPEDGIITVLDYFKFCELGAVSPDYPYLALDDLGAAEWADSMHYTRTGQMIHEGIRFLRETEGEAKQKGLAWLLGYSAHVATDMTIHPVVQMKVGPYHENKSGHRTCEMNQDSYIFQRLNLGGIGLSDHLSSGIGLCSDPDNPDILDLDVHDLWEKMLQQVYPDDFEQNPPDIHKWHIRFNAIVSTIASAGNILMPLARHVAAEKGLVYPLKDEIDMQYIEDLPSPESPIHFDDLFDRALKNVEWMWSLVTRGVLENDDECFEKVTNWNLDTGRDENDQLIFWEE
;
A
#
# COMPACT_ATOMS: atom_id res chain seq x y z
N MET A 1 -2.71 -3.84 -8.81
CA MET A 1 -3.78 -3.48 -7.87
C MET A 1 -4.89 -4.54 -7.74
N SER A 2 -4.53 -5.62 -7.05
CA SER A 2 -5.37 -6.38 -6.12
C SER A 2 -4.59 -6.34 -4.80
N GLY A 3 -5.22 -6.32 -3.62
CA GLY A 3 -4.53 -6.12 -2.33
C GLY A 3 -4.81 -4.78 -1.64
N ALA A 4 -5.51 -3.85 -2.30
CA ALA A 4 -5.74 -2.50 -1.77
C ALA A 4 -6.47 -2.49 -0.41
N TYR A 5 -7.40 -3.42 -0.17
CA TYR A 5 -8.11 -3.43 1.12
C TYR A 5 -7.26 -3.97 2.25
N THR A 6 -6.34 -4.89 1.99
CA THR A 6 -5.39 -5.35 2.98
C THR A 6 -4.53 -4.19 3.45
N HIS A 7 -3.97 -3.40 2.53
CA HIS A 7 -3.19 -2.19 2.88
C HIS A 7 -4.01 -1.17 3.69
N ILE A 8 -5.23 -0.85 3.24
CA ILE A 8 -6.10 0.09 3.97
C ILE A 8 -6.45 -0.47 5.36
N THR A 9 -6.68 -1.79 5.47
CA THR A 9 -6.99 -2.43 6.75
C THR A 9 -5.78 -2.37 7.68
N VAL A 10 -4.56 -2.59 7.19
CA VAL A 10 -3.31 -2.39 7.95
C VAL A 10 -3.28 -0.99 8.55
N GLU A 11 -3.44 0.05 7.73
CA GLU A 11 -3.44 1.45 8.17
C GLU A 11 -4.47 1.74 9.27
N ASN A 12 -5.69 1.21 9.10
CA ASN A 12 -6.77 1.44 10.05
C ASN A 12 -6.57 0.73 11.39
N PHE A 13 -5.83 -0.39 11.43
CA PHE A 13 -5.41 -1.02 12.68
C PHE A 13 -4.24 -0.29 13.32
N LEU A 14 -3.30 0.21 12.52
CA LEU A 14 -2.11 0.92 13.02
C LEU A 14 -2.43 2.26 13.67
N LYS A 15 -3.43 2.99 13.17
CA LYS A 15 -3.80 4.32 13.71
C LYS A 15 -4.34 4.31 15.14
N GLU A 16 -4.64 3.14 15.71
CA GLU A 16 -5.15 3.05 17.08
C GLU A 16 -4.14 3.66 18.06
N PRO A 17 -4.51 4.68 18.88
CA PRO A 17 -3.55 5.38 19.73
C PRO A 17 -2.74 4.45 20.64
N MET A 18 -3.40 3.47 21.26
CA MET A 18 -2.72 2.49 22.12
C MET A 18 -1.71 1.63 21.36
N ARG A 19 -1.92 1.37 20.07
CA ARG A 19 -0.99 0.62 19.24
C ARG A 19 0.20 1.50 18.87
N LEU A 20 -0.05 2.74 18.42
CA LEU A 20 1.00 3.73 18.12
C LEU A 20 1.93 3.94 19.31
N GLU A 21 1.37 4.11 20.51
CA GLU A 21 2.13 4.25 21.77
C GLU A 21 2.94 3.00 22.15
N ALA A 22 2.53 1.83 21.63
CA ALA A 22 3.20 0.55 21.90
C ALA A 22 4.31 0.22 20.89
N ILE A 23 4.46 0.99 19.80
CA ILE A 23 5.54 0.78 18.84
C ILE A 23 6.86 1.22 19.49
N GLU A 24 7.80 0.28 19.63
CA GLU A 24 9.09 0.57 20.24
C GLU A 24 9.88 1.60 19.42
N GLY A 25 10.32 2.66 20.09
CA GLY A 25 11.11 3.73 19.47
C GLY A 25 10.33 4.66 18.52
N PHE A 26 9.00 4.57 18.47
CA PHE A 26 8.19 5.45 17.64
C PHE A 26 8.04 6.84 18.29
N PRO A 27 8.53 7.93 17.65
CA PRO A 27 8.50 9.27 18.24
C PRO A 27 7.07 9.82 18.46
N GLU A 28 6.87 10.59 19.53
CA GLU A 28 5.57 11.18 19.89
C GLU A 28 5.03 12.11 18.78
N ASP A 29 5.89 12.92 18.16
CA ASP A 29 5.53 13.76 17.01
C ASP A 29 5.08 12.93 15.79
N GLY A 30 5.57 11.69 15.68
CA GLY A 30 5.09 10.71 14.71
C GLY A 30 3.67 10.24 14.98
N ILE A 31 3.34 9.97 16.25
CA ILE A 31 1.97 9.62 16.68
C ILE A 31 1.01 10.75 16.32
N ILE A 32 1.35 12.00 16.67
CA ILE A 32 0.55 13.18 16.37
C ILE A 32 0.36 13.30 14.85
N THR A 33 1.42 13.13 14.07
CA THR A 33 1.38 13.19 12.61
C THR A 33 0.42 12.15 12.02
N VAL A 34 0.49 10.89 12.47
CA VAL A 34 -0.41 9.83 12.01
C VAL A 34 -1.86 10.17 12.35
N LEU A 35 -2.14 10.66 13.56
CA LEU A 35 -3.50 10.96 14.00
C LEU A 35 -4.11 12.18 13.27
N ASP A 36 -3.33 13.25 13.07
CA ASP A 36 -3.80 14.48 12.43
C ASP A 36 -3.91 14.35 10.91
N TYR A 37 -3.04 13.54 10.30
CA TYR A 37 -2.88 13.41 8.84
C TYR A 37 -3.16 11.99 8.32
N PHE A 38 -3.93 11.17 9.05
CA PHE A 38 -4.17 9.75 8.76
C PHE A 38 -4.58 9.45 7.31
N LYS A 39 -5.41 10.30 6.69
CA LYS A 39 -5.83 10.14 5.28
C LYS A 39 -4.65 10.03 4.30
N PHE A 40 -3.52 10.66 4.63
CA PHE A 40 -2.30 10.58 3.84
C PHE A 40 -1.57 9.26 4.04
N CYS A 41 -1.68 8.62 5.21
CA CYS A 41 -1.19 7.25 5.43
C CYS A 41 -1.95 6.27 4.53
N GLU A 42 -3.28 6.36 4.49
CA GLU A 42 -4.10 5.53 3.59
C GLU A 42 -3.76 5.77 2.11
N LEU A 43 -3.58 7.04 1.72
CA LEU A 43 -3.15 7.38 0.37
C LEU A 43 -1.78 6.74 0.05
N GLY A 44 -0.80 6.89 0.93
CA GLY A 44 0.54 6.34 0.77
C GLY A 44 0.52 4.82 0.60
N ALA A 45 -0.32 4.13 1.36
CA ALA A 45 -0.42 2.67 1.34
C ALA A 45 -0.98 2.08 0.02
N VAL A 46 -1.60 2.90 -0.82
CA VAL A 46 -2.09 2.49 -2.15
C VAL A 46 -1.41 3.22 -3.31
N SER A 47 -0.56 4.22 -3.02
CA SER A 47 0.12 5.03 -4.02
C SER A 47 1.06 4.24 -4.94
N PRO A 48 1.81 3.21 -4.49
CA PRO A 48 2.65 2.43 -5.40
C PRO A 48 1.87 1.77 -6.55
N ASP A 49 0.61 1.41 -6.32
CA ASP A 49 -0.26 0.77 -7.30
C ASP A 49 -1.02 1.77 -8.21
N TYR A 50 -1.10 3.05 -7.86
CA TYR A 50 -1.81 4.09 -8.61
C TYR A 50 -1.56 4.08 -10.12
N PRO A 51 -0.30 3.95 -10.60
CA PRO A 51 -0.01 3.98 -12.03
C PRO A 51 -0.70 2.85 -12.81
N TYR A 52 -0.96 1.69 -12.20
CA TYR A 52 -1.70 0.60 -12.85
C TYR A 52 -3.16 0.96 -13.18
N LEU A 53 -3.72 2.02 -12.58
CA LEU A 53 -5.08 2.48 -12.83
C LEU A 53 -5.20 3.40 -14.03
N ALA A 54 -4.08 3.95 -14.51
CA ALA A 54 -4.02 4.74 -15.73
C ALA A 54 -3.97 3.83 -16.97
N LEU A 55 -5.04 3.04 -17.19
CA LEU A 55 -5.12 2.03 -18.26
C LEU A 55 -4.93 2.60 -19.69
N ASP A 56 -5.16 3.90 -19.86
CA ASP A 56 -4.95 4.63 -21.11
C ASP A 56 -3.51 5.16 -21.29
N ASP A 57 -2.64 4.89 -20.32
CA ASP A 57 -1.24 5.29 -20.28
C ASP A 57 -0.32 4.07 -20.21
N LEU A 58 0.19 3.65 -21.37
CA LEU A 58 1.04 2.46 -21.44
C LEU A 58 2.35 2.62 -20.66
N GLY A 59 2.83 3.85 -20.45
CA GLY A 59 4.04 4.14 -19.68
C GLY A 59 3.80 4.23 -18.18
N ALA A 60 2.55 4.36 -17.71
CA ALA A 60 2.27 4.46 -16.28
C ALA A 60 2.57 3.15 -15.55
N ALA A 61 2.23 2.00 -16.14
CA ALA A 61 2.47 0.70 -15.50
C ALA A 61 3.96 0.44 -15.20
N GLU A 62 4.88 0.99 -15.99
CA GLU A 62 6.32 0.91 -15.75
C GLU A 62 6.73 1.59 -14.44
N TRP A 63 6.07 2.69 -14.06
CA TRP A 63 6.32 3.36 -12.77
C TRP A 63 5.88 2.51 -11.59
N ALA A 64 4.74 1.81 -11.71
CA ALA A 64 4.33 0.86 -10.68
C ALA A 64 5.33 -0.30 -10.62
N ASP A 65 5.69 -0.92 -11.75
CA ASP A 65 6.68 -1.99 -11.80
C ASP A 65 8.02 -1.56 -11.16
N SER A 66 8.52 -0.35 -11.46
CA SER A 66 9.72 0.19 -10.83
C SER A 66 9.58 0.29 -9.32
N MET A 67 8.46 0.81 -8.79
CA MET A 67 8.22 0.90 -7.35
C MET A 67 7.99 -0.46 -6.66
N HIS A 68 7.71 -1.54 -7.39
CA HIS A 68 7.51 -2.88 -6.81
C HIS A 68 8.72 -3.80 -6.96
N TYR A 69 9.59 -3.60 -7.95
CA TYR A 69 10.66 -4.56 -8.26
C TYR A 69 12.07 -4.04 -8.04
N THR A 70 12.27 -2.73 -8.13
CA THR A 70 13.61 -2.16 -8.13
C THR A 70 13.70 -0.99 -7.17
N ARG A 71 14.89 -0.75 -6.61
CA ARG A 71 15.20 0.45 -5.82
C ARG A 71 14.16 0.85 -4.76
N THR A 72 13.43 -0.12 -4.21
CA THR A 72 12.29 0.08 -3.30
C THR A 72 12.70 0.71 -1.98
N GLY A 73 13.82 0.24 -1.40
CA GLY A 73 14.42 0.89 -0.24
C GLY A 73 14.91 2.30 -0.55
N GLN A 74 15.48 2.53 -1.75
CA GLN A 74 15.95 3.86 -2.15
C GLN A 74 14.81 4.88 -2.24
N MET A 75 13.60 4.48 -2.66
CA MET A 75 12.42 5.36 -2.61
C MET A 75 12.16 5.85 -1.19
N ILE A 76 12.14 4.94 -0.20
CA ILE A 76 11.96 5.29 1.21
C ILE A 76 13.11 6.20 1.69
N HIS A 77 14.34 5.88 1.31
CA HIS A 77 15.53 6.67 1.66
C HIS A 77 15.45 8.10 1.16
N GLU A 78 15.08 8.32 -0.11
CA GLU A 78 14.95 9.67 -0.64
C GLU A 78 13.78 10.42 0.02
N GLY A 79 12.67 9.74 0.31
CA GLY A 79 11.57 10.33 1.09
C GLY A 79 12.05 10.84 2.45
N ILE A 80 12.86 10.05 3.17
CA ILE A 80 13.45 10.46 4.45
C ILE A 80 14.35 11.69 4.27
N ARG A 81 15.23 11.70 3.27
CA ARG A 81 16.15 12.83 3.03
C ARG A 81 15.41 14.12 2.74
N PHE A 82 14.39 14.07 1.86
CA PHE A 82 13.59 15.26 1.56
C PHE A 82 12.82 15.75 2.79
N LEU A 83 12.24 14.85 3.59
CA LEU A 83 11.46 15.25 4.75
C LEU A 83 12.31 15.76 5.92
N ARG A 84 13.58 15.36 6.04
CA ARG A 84 14.52 15.97 7.00
C ARG A 84 14.67 17.47 6.78
N GLU A 85 14.68 17.89 5.52
CA GLU A 85 14.83 19.28 5.09
C GLU A 85 13.50 20.04 4.94
N THR A 86 12.37 19.34 5.06
CA THR A 86 11.03 19.94 4.97
C THR A 86 10.55 20.38 6.36
N GLU A 87 9.79 21.47 6.43
CA GLU A 87 9.24 22.03 7.67
C GLU A 87 7.71 22.19 7.61
N GLY A 88 7.10 22.33 8.78
CA GLY A 88 5.67 22.65 8.93
C GLY A 88 4.74 21.54 8.43
N GLU A 89 3.56 21.96 7.97
CA GLU A 89 2.48 21.07 7.54
C GLU A 89 2.90 20.15 6.37
N ALA A 90 3.71 20.65 5.43
CA ALA A 90 4.24 19.84 4.34
C ALA A 90 5.05 18.63 4.85
N LYS A 91 5.84 18.81 5.91
CA LYS A 91 6.58 17.70 6.55
C LYS A 91 5.63 16.68 7.16
N GLN A 92 4.55 17.12 7.81
CA GLN A 92 3.60 16.23 8.47
C GLN A 92 2.78 15.42 7.46
N LYS A 93 2.23 16.07 6.43
CA LYS A 93 1.53 15.39 5.32
C LYS A 93 2.46 14.40 4.62
N GLY A 94 3.67 14.84 4.30
CA GLY A 94 4.66 14.02 3.61
C GLY A 94 5.13 12.84 4.46
N LEU A 95 5.34 13.02 5.77
CA LEU A 95 5.66 11.94 6.69
C LEU A 95 4.50 10.94 6.81
N ALA A 96 3.27 11.40 6.97
CA ALA A 96 2.10 10.52 6.98
C ALA A 96 1.99 9.71 5.68
N TRP A 97 2.19 10.35 4.53
CA TRP A 97 2.21 9.65 3.24
C TRP A 97 3.36 8.64 3.13
N LEU A 98 4.58 9.01 3.55
CA LEU A 98 5.73 8.11 3.50
C LEU A 98 5.56 6.91 4.43
N LEU A 99 4.91 7.08 5.58
CA LEU A 99 4.55 5.97 6.46
C LEU A 99 3.60 4.99 5.77
N GLY A 100 2.57 5.51 5.09
CA GLY A 100 1.71 4.69 4.24
C GLY A 100 2.47 3.96 3.12
N TYR A 101 3.32 4.68 2.38
CA TYR A 101 4.16 4.09 1.33
C TYR A 101 5.05 2.96 1.89
N SER A 102 5.67 3.18 3.05
CA SER A 102 6.51 2.18 3.70
C SER A 102 5.70 0.99 4.26
N ALA A 103 4.45 1.22 4.67
CA ALA A 103 3.53 0.17 5.08
C ALA A 103 3.14 -0.72 3.92
N HIS A 104 2.91 -0.15 2.73
CA HIS A 104 2.70 -0.91 1.51
C HIS A 104 3.86 -1.88 1.27
N VAL A 105 5.09 -1.36 1.23
CA VAL A 105 6.30 -2.15 1.04
C VAL A 105 6.41 -3.26 2.08
N ALA A 106 6.27 -2.95 3.37
CA ALA A 106 6.40 -3.96 4.42
C ALA A 106 5.29 -5.02 4.40
N THR A 107 4.07 -4.63 4.00
CA THR A 107 2.92 -5.53 3.85
C THR A 107 3.17 -6.54 2.74
N ASP A 108 3.54 -6.07 1.54
CA ASP A 108 3.83 -6.94 0.39
C ASP A 108 4.97 -7.91 0.67
N MET A 109 6.05 -7.39 1.25
CA MET A 109 7.20 -8.20 1.66
C MET A 109 6.84 -9.29 2.67
N THR A 110 5.78 -9.09 3.45
CA THR A 110 5.28 -10.10 4.38
C THR A 110 4.34 -11.09 3.71
N ILE A 111 3.40 -10.60 2.89
CA ILE A 111 2.27 -11.38 2.36
C ILE A 111 2.62 -12.13 1.07
N HIS A 112 3.34 -11.50 0.14
CA HIS A 112 3.58 -12.08 -1.18
C HIS A 112 4.41 -13.37 -1.20
N PRO A 113 5.34 -13.65 -0.27
CA PRO A 113 5.92 -14.99 -0.14
C PRO A 113 4.85 -16.09 -0.02
N VAL A 114 3.81 -15.85 0.78
CA VAL A 114 2.70 -16.79 0.99
C VAL A 114 1.80 -16.88 -0.24
N VAL A 115 1.47 -15.74 -0.86
CA VAL A 115 0.68 -15.71 -2.11
C VAL A 115 1.40 -16.46 -3.22
N GLN A 116 2.69 -16.19 -3.42
CA GLN A 116 3.51 -16.86 -4.41
C GLN A 116 3.61 -18.37 -4.15
N MET A 117 3.73 -18.82 -2.90
CA MET A 117 3.69 -20.25 -2.57
C MET A 117 2.32 -20.88 -2.83
N LYS A 118 1.23 -20.13 -2.67
CA LYS A 118 -0.14 -20.60 -2.90
C LYS A 118 -0.48 -20.72 -4.38
N VAL A 119 -0.09 -19.74 -5.21
CA VAL A 119 -0.55 -19.65 -6.62
C VAL A 119 0.57 -19.68 -7.66
N GLY A 120 1.83 -19.65 -7.24
CA GLY A 120 3.01 -19.60 -8.12
C GLY A 120 3.47 -18.18 -8.44
N PRO A 121 4.57 -18.04 -9.22
CA PRO A 121 5.15 -16.74 -9.57
C PRO A 121 4.17 -15.81 -10.28
N TYR A 122 4.14 -14.53 -9.90
CA TYR A 122 3.18 -13.55 -10.40
C TYR A 122 3.14 -13.47 -11.94
N HIS A 123 4.29 -13.33 -12.60
CA HIS A 123 4.36 -13.17 -14.06
C HIS A 123 3.67 -14.33 -14.83
N GLU A 124 3.71 -15.55 -14.28
CA GLU A 124 3.09 -16.75 -14.86
C GLU A 124 1.64 -16.94 -14.40
N ASN A 125 1.27 -16.40 -13.23
CA ASN A 125 0.02 -16.69 -12.53
C ASN A 125 -0.80 -15.45 -12.16
N LYS A 126 -0.69 -14.34 -12.92
CA LYS A 126 -1.35 -13.05 -12.64
C LYS A 126 -2.84 -13.14 -12.27
N SER A 127 -3.59 -14.03 -12.93
CA SER A 127 -5.01 -14.23 -12.60
C SER A 127 -5.19 -14.95 -11.26
N GLY A 128 -4.39 -15.97 -10.97
CA GLY A 128 -4.44 -16.69 -9.69
C GLY A 128 -4.02 -15.79 -8.52
N HIS A 129 -2.98 -14.97 -8.72
CA HIS A 129 -2.52 -13.99 -7.74
C HIS A 129 -3.63 -13.02 -7.36
N ARG A 130 -4.24 -12.40 -8.37
CA ARG A 130 -5.37 -11.47 -8.21
C ARG A 130 -6.56 -12.11 -7.52
N THR A 131 -6.90 -13.36 -7.87
CA THR A 131 -7.97 -14.09 -7.19
C THR A 131 -7.64 -14.37 -5.73
N CYS A 132 -6.41 -14.74 -5.40
CA CYS A 132 -5.96 -14.95 -4.01
C CYS A 132 -6.09 -13.65 -3.19
N GLU A 133 -5.47 -12.58 -3.66
CA GLU A 133 -5.48 -11.26 -3.01
C GLU A 133 -6.89 -10.70 -2.85
N MET A 134 -7.77 -10.83 -3.85
CA MET A 134 -9.15 -10.34 -3.72
C MET A 134 -9.95 -11.08 -2.65
N ASN A 135 -9.74 -12.39 -2.49
CA ASN A 135 -10.39 -13.15 -1.41
C ASN A 135 -9.86 -12.73 -0.03
N GLN A 136 -8.54 -12.55 0.07
CA GLN A 136 -7.85 -12.07 1.26
C GLN A 136 -8.31 -10.65 1.65
N ASP A 137 -8.36 -9.73 0.70
CA ASP A 137 -8.90 -8.38 0.85
C ASP A 137 -10.34 -8.38 1.35
N SER A 138 -11.24 -9.09 0.66
CA SER A 138 -12.66 -9.19 1.04
C SER A 138 -12.85 -9.82 2.42
N TYR A 139 -11.95 -10.71 2.82
CA TYR A 139 -11.98 -11.33 4.14
C TYR A 139 -11.53 -10.35 5.23
N ILE A 140 -10.33 -9.80 5.12
CA ILE A 140 -9.73 -8.99 6.17
C ILE A 140 -10.41 -7.64 6.34
N PHE A 141 -10.93 -7.06 5.26
CA PHE A 141 -11.65 -5.79 5.31
C PHE A 141 -12.88 -5.85 6.24
N GLN A 142 -13.44 -7.05 6.46
CA GLN A 142 -14.55 -7.23 7.41
C GLN A 142 -14.14 -6.96 8.86
N ARG A 143 -12.85 -7.07 9.19
CA ARG A 143 -12.33 -6.75 10.54
C ARG A 143 -12.54 -5.27 10.91
N LEU A 144 -12.61 -4.37 9.93
CA LEU A 144 -12.90 -2.94 10.18
C LEU A 144 -14.33 -2.69 10.70
N ASN A 145 -15.23 -3.67 10.55
CA ASN A 145 -16.58 -3.63 11.08
C ASN A 145 -17.35 -2.32 10.76
N LEU A 146 -17.15 -1.78 9.55
CA LEU A 146 -17.70 -0.49 9.10
C LEU A 146 -19.24 -0.47 8.94
N GLY A 147 -19.91 -1.61 9.19
CA GLY A 147 -21.35 -1.73 9.03
C GLY A 147 -21.80 -1.61 7.56
N GLY A 148 -23.02 -1.15 7.34
CA GLY A 148 -23.60 -0.96 5.99
C GLY A 148 -23.22 0.34 5.30
N ILE A 149 -22.54 1.26 6.01
CA ILE A 149 -21.97 2.49 5.47
C ILE A 149 -20.64 2.07 4.83
N GLY A 150 -20.71 1.80 3.53
CA GLY A 150 -19.78 0.92 2.84
C GLY A 150 -18.37 1.49 2.63
N LEU A 151 -17.52 0.63 2.07
CA LEU A 151 -16.18 0.94 1.57
C LEU A 151 -16.08 2.27 0.81
N SER A 152 -17.08 2.60 0.00
CA SER A 152 -17.09 3.83 -0.77
C SER A 152 -17.08 5.09 0.07
N ASP A 153 -17.80 5.04 1.19
CA ASP A 153 -17.94 6.18 2.09
C ASP A 153 -16.64 6.33 2.89
N HIS A 154 -16.01 5.21 3.25
CA HIS A 154 -14.66 5.19 3.84
C HIS A 154 -13.61 5.78 2.88
N LEU A 155 -13.53 5.27 1.65
CA LEU A 155 -12.55 5.73 0.66
C LEU A 155 -12.77 7.20 0.23
N SER A 156 -14.03 7.61 0.06
CA SER A 156 -14.36 8.99 -0.35
C SER A 156 -14.18 10.00 0.78
N SER A 157 -14.34 9.60 2.05
CA SER A 157 -14.06 10.46 3.22
C SER A 157 -12.60 10.38 3.72
N GLY A 158 -11.82 9.42 3.23
CA GLY A 158 -10.37 9.30 3.46
C GLY A 158 -9.57 9.85 2.28
N ILE A 159 -9.09 8.95 1.42
CA ILE A 159 -8.18 9.25 0.29
C ILE A 159 -8.77 10.29 -0.68
N GLY A 160 -10.09 10.28 -0.90
CA GLY A 160 -10.76 11.28 -1.73
C GLY A 160 -10.62 12.73 -1.24
N LEU A 161 -10.25 12.93 0.03
CA LEU A 161 -9.96 14.24 0.64
C LEU A 161 -8.46 14.59 0.64
N CYS A 162 -7.62 13.79 0.00
CA CYS A 162 -6.19 14.07 -0.21
C CYS A 162 -5.91 14.85 -1.50
N SER A 163 -6.94 15.42 -2.12
CA SER A 163 -6.80 16.35 -3.23
C SER A 163 -6.42 17.75 -2.77
N ASP A 164 -5.90 18.56 -3.69
CA ASP A 164 -5.60 19.97 -3.45
C ASP A 164 -6.87 20.75 -3.02
N PRO A 165 -6.78 21.63 -2.00
CA PRO A 165 -7.94 22.39 -1.52
C PRO A 165 -8.56 23.33 -2.56
N ASP A 166 -7.76 23.85 -3.50
CA ASP A 166 -8.20 24.77 -4.54
C ASP A 166 -8.60 24.03 -5.82
N ASN A 167 -8.12 22.80 -6.01
CA ASN A 167 -8.46 21.95 -7.14
C ASN A 167 -8.64 20.47 -6.73
N PRO A 168 -9.87 20.00 -6.48
CA PRO A 168 -10.14 18.64 -5.99
C PRO A 168 -9.79 17.54 -7.03
N ASP A 169 -9.53 17.91 -8.28
CA ASP A 169 -9.13 16.97 -9.33
C ASP A 169 -7.63 16.65 -9.30
N ILE A 170 -6.80 17.39 -8.56
CA ILE A 170 -5.36 17.09 -8.45
C ILE A 170 -5.00 16.65 -7.04
N LEU A 171 -3.89 15.92 -6.94
CA LEU A 171 -3.33 15.51 -5.66
C LEU A 171 -2.87 16.73 -4.85
N ASP A 172 -2.96 16.67 -3.52
CA ASP A 172 -2.32 17.64 -2.62
C ASP A 172 -0.86 17.92 -3.04
N LEU A 173 -0.53 19.20 -3.18
CA LEU A 173 0.74 19.63 -3.77
C LEU A 173 1.97 19.25 -2.93
N ASP A 174 1.85 19.19 -1.60
CA ASP A 174 2.98 18.83 -0.74
C ASP A 174 3.35 17.34 -0.95
N VAL A 175 2.34 16.49 -1.08
CA VAL A 175 2.53 15.06 -1.34
C VAL A 175 2.96 14.80 -2.77
N HIS A 176 2.37 15.51 -3.74
CA HIS A 176 2.80 15.46 -5.14
C HIS A 176 4.29 15.79 -5.27
N ASP A 177 4.73 16.91 -4.70
CA ASP A 177 6.12 17.38 -4.81
C ASP A 177 7.10 16.41 -4.14
N LEU A 178 6.73 15.81 -3.01
CA LEU A 178 7.53 14.78 -2.36
C LEU A 178 7.70 13.56 -3.28
N TRP A 179 6.59 13.03 -3.78
CA TRP A 179 6.59 11.81 -4.58
C TRP A 179 7.31 12.01 -5.92
N GLU A 180 7.09 13.14 -6.59
CA GLU A 180 7.78 13.50 -7.83
C GLU A 180 9.29 13.57 -7.62
N LYS A 181 9.76 14.25 -6.55
CA LYS A 181 11.19 14.34 -6.22
C LYS A 181 11.81 12.98 -5.90
N MET A 182 11.09 12.12 -5.19
CA MET A 182 11.53 10.74 -4.94
C MET A 182 11.73 9.99 -6.26
N LEU A 183 10.73 10.01 -7.15
CA LEU A 183 10.82 9.33 -8.45
C LEU A 183 11.95 9.91 -9.31
N GLN A 184 12.08 11.23 -9.38
CA GLN A 184 13.14 11.88 -10.14
C GLN A 184 14.54 11.51 -9.63
N GLN A 185 14.72 11.47 -8.31
CA GLN A 185 16.02 11.20 -7.70
C GLN A 185 16.40 9.72 -7.81
N VAL A 186 15.44 8.81 -7.66
CA VAL A 186 15.70 7.36 -7.74
C VAL A 186 15.78 6.87 -9.19
N TYR A 187 15.02 7.46 -10.11
CA TYR A 187 14.91 7.03 -11.51
C TYR A 187 15.11 8.18 -12.51
N PRO A 188 16.28 8.86 -12.52
CA PRO A 188 16.48 10.05 -13.34
C PRO A 188 16.33 9.79 -14.85
N ASP A 189 16.84 8.65 -15.32
CA ASP A 189 16.78 8.29 -16.75
C ASP A 189 15.35 7.96 -17.20
N ASP A 190 14.58 7.25 -16.38
CA ASP A 190 13.18 6.93 -16.67
C ASP A 190 12.29 8.17 -16.54
N PHE A 191 12.59 9.04 -15.56
CA PHE A 191 11.91 10.32 -15.39
C PHE A 191 12.10 11.24 -16.60
N GLU A 192 13.29 11.28 -17.20
CA GLU A 192 13.54 12.07 -18.41
C GLU A 192 12.79 11.51 -19.64
N GLN A 193 12.72 10.18 -19.76
CA GLN A 193 12.12 9.51 -20.92
C GLN A 193 10.60 9.39 -20.85
N ASN A 194 10.07 9.18 -19.65
CA ASN A 194 8.66 8.95 -19.37
C ASN A 194 8.25 9.69 -18.07
N PRO A 195 8.19 11.04 -18.07
CA PRO A 195 7.86 11.79 -16.86
C PRO A 195 6.55 11.31 -16.22
N PRO A 196 6.52 11.07 -14.89
CA PRO A 196 5.33 10.57 -14.22
C PRO A 196 4.22 11.63 -14.19
N ASP A 197 2.98 11.22 -14.44
CA ASP A 197 1.78 12.08 -14.31
C ASP A 197 0.98 11.66 -13.06
N ILE A 198 1.51 12.04 -11.89
CA ILE A 198 0.95 11.68 -10.59
C ILE A 198 -0.50 12.18 -10.43
N HIS A 199 -0.79 13.38 -10.92
CA HIS A 199 -2.15 13.92 -10.90
C HIS A 199 -3.12 13.06 -11.71
N LYS A 200 -2.74 12.63 -12.92
CA LYS A 200 -3.56 11.71 -13.71
C LYS A 200 -3.78 10.39 -12.99
N TRP A 201 -2.78 9.84 -12.32
CA TRP A 201 -2.95 8.61 -11.54
C TRP A 201 -3.96 8.81 -10.40
N HIS A 202 -3.89 9.93 -9.68
CA HIS A 202 -4.85 10.28 -8.62
C HIS A 202 -6.28 10.49 -9.15
N ILE A 203 -6.44 11.18 -10.29
CA ILE A 203 -7.73 11.34 -10.97
C ILE A 203 -8.34 9.97 -11.29
N ARG A 204 -7.54 9.05 -11.82
CA ARG A 204 -7.98 7.70 -12.18
C ARG A 204 -8.37 6.89 -10.95
N PHE A 205 -7.60 6.98 -9.86
CA PHE A 205 -7.95 6.38 -8.59
C PHE A 205 -9.31 6.91 -8.08
N ASN A 206 -9.48 8.23 -7.98
CA ASN A 206 -10.72 8.84 -7.53
C ASN A 206 -11.93 8.47 -8.40
N ALA A 207 -11.75 8.34 -9.71
CA ALA A 207 -12.79 7.87 -10.63
C ALA A 207 -13.19 6.41 -10.36
N ILE A 208 -12.24 5.54 -10.05
CA ILE A 208 -12.50 4.14 -9.68
C ILE A 208 -13.22 4.07 -8.33
N VAL A 209 -12.75 4.80 -7.31
CA VAL A 209 -13.42 4.89 -6.00
C VAL A 209 -14.86 5.38 -6.17
N SER A 210 -15.06 6.45 -6.94
CA SER A 210 -16.38 7.01 -7.23
C SER A 210 -17.28 6.04 -8.01
N THR A 211 -16.70 5.23 -8.88
CA THR A 211 -17.43 4.18 -9.63
C THR A 211 -17.84 3.06 -8.68
N ILE A 212 -16.97 2.59 -7.79
CA ILE A 212 -17.30 1.59 -6.76
C ILE A 212 -18.41 2.13 -5.84
N ALA A 213 -18.33 3.40 -5.45
CA ALA A 213 -19.34 4.11 -4.68
C ALA A 213 -20.70 4.16 -5.36
N SER A 214 -20.71 4.62 -6.61
CA SER A 214 -21.93 4.85 -7.37
C SER A 214 -22.56 3.54 -7.85
N ALA A 215 -21.74 2.53 -8.12
CA ALA A 215 -22.18 1.24 -8.60
C ALA A 215 -22.79 0.36 -7.51
N GLY A 216 -22.55 0.62 -6.22
CA GLY A 216 -23.22 -0.06 -5.10
C GLY A 216 -23.45 -1.56 -5.31
N ASN A 217 -22.40 -2.36 -5.49
CA ASN A 217 -22.50 -3.82 -5.78
C ASN A 217 -23.27 -4.24 -7.07
N ILE A 218 -23.74 -3.31 -7.90
CA ILE A 218 -24.54 -3.57 -9.11
C ILE A 218 -23.65 -3.89 -10.32
N LEU A 219 -22.88 -4.99 -10.24
CA LEU A 219 -22.64 -5.80 -11.43
C LEU A 219 -23.78 -6.80 -11.53
N MET A 220 -24.40 -6.93 -12.70
CA MET A 220 -25.43 -7.95 -12.96
C MET A 220 -24.91 -9.33 -12.49
N PRO A 221 -25.67 -10.13 -11.72
CA PRO A 221 -25.15 -11.31 -11.01
C PRO A 221 -24.36 -12.30 -11.89
N LEU A 222 -24.77 -12.46 -13.16
CA LEU A 222 -24.08 -13.33 -14.11
C LEU A 222 -22.72 -12.77 -14.58
N ALA A 223 -22.64 -11.45 -14.78
CA ALA A 223 -21.39 -10.76 -15.11
C ALA A 223 -20.45 -10.70 -13.90
N ARG A 224 -21.01 -10.59 -12.69
CA ARG A 224 -20.27 -10.68 -11.44
C ARG A 224 -19.62 -12.05 -11.25
N HIS A 225 -20.34 -13.15 -11.46
CA HIS A 225 -19.79 -14.50 -11.33
C HIS A 225 -18.60 -14.75 -12.29
N VAL A 226 -18.75 -14.41 -13.57
CA VAL A 226 -17.68 -14.59 -14.57
C VAL A 226 -16.50 -13.65 -14.32
N ALA A 227 -16.75 -12.45 -13.79
CA ALA A 227 -15.70 -11.50 -13.44
C ALA A 227 -15.00 -11.90 -12.12
N ALA A 228 -15.71 -12.45 -11.14
CA ALA A 228 -15.15 -12.96 -9.88
C ALA A 228 -14.25 -14.20 -10.12
N GLU A 229 -14.65 -15.13 -10.99
CA GLU A 229 -13.81 -16.28 -11.40
C GLU A 229 -12.50 -15.85 -12.09
N LYS A 230 -12.41 -14.60 -12.57
CA LYS A 230 -11.22 -14.01 -13.19
C LYS A 230 -10.48 -13.02 -12.28
N GLY A 231 -10.90 -12.88 -11.02
CA GLY A 231 -10.33 -11.90 -10.08
C GLY A 231 -10.58 -10.44 -10.53
N LEU A 232 -11.67 -10.17 -11.23
CA LEU A 232 -11.99 -8.82 -11.73
C LEU A 232 -12.98 -8.07 -10.82
N VAL A 233 -13.54 -8.76 -9.80
CA VAL A 233 -14.47 -8.19 -8.82
C VAL A 233 -14.22 -8.86 -7.47
N TYR A 234 -14.22 -8.07 -6.40
CA TYR A 234 -14.13 -8.57 -5.03
C TYR A 234 -15.28 -9.53 -4.68
N PRO A 235 -15.00 -10.72 -4.10
CA PRO A 235 -16.04 -11.64 -3.65
C PRO A 235 -16.86 -11.01 -2.52
N LEU A 236 -18.16 -11.32 -2.47
CA LEU A 236 -18.98 -11.02 -1.30
C LEU A 236 -18.56 -11.88 -0.10
N LYS A 237 -18.98 -11.48 1.11
CA LYS A 237 -18.64 -12.18 2.36
C LYS A 237 -18.91 -13.69 2.32
N ASP A 238 -20.01 -14.10 1.72
CA ASP A 238 -20.43 -15.49 1.57
C ASP A 238 -19.84 -16.20 0.33
N GLU A 239 -19.15 -15.45 -0.53
CA GLU A 239 -18.45 -15.93 -1.73
C GLU A 239 -16.94 -16.05 -1.51
N ILE A 240 -16.42 -15.70 -0.32
CA ILE A 240 -15.00 -15.83 -0.01
C ILE A 240 -14.61 -17.30 -0.04
N ASP A 241 -13.62 -17.62 -0.87
CA ASP A 241 -13.05 -18.94 -0.94
C ASP A 241 -11.99 -19.12 0.16
N MET A 242 -12.38 -19.89 1.17
CA MET A 242 -11.57 -20.14 2.37
C MET A 242 -10.25 -20.84 2.07
N GLN A 243 -10.04 -21.41 0.88
CA GLN A 243 -8.73 -21.95 0.51
C GLN A 243 -7.63 -20.89 0.41
N TYR A 244 -8.00 -19.60 0.28
CA TYR A 244 -7.09 -18.45 0.28
C TYR A 244 -6.93 -17.82 1.67
N ILE A 245 -7.55 -18.40 2.68
CA ILE A 245 -7.61 -17.89 4.06
C ILE A 245 -7.04 -18.91 5.05
N GLU A 246 -7.44 -20.17 4.93
CA GLU A 246 -7.05 -21.28 5.81
C GLU A 246 -5.85 -22.04 5.26
N ASP A 247 -5.00 -22.55 6.16
CA ASP A 247 -3.88 -23.45 5.87
C ASP A 247 -2.98 -22.98 4.69
N LEU A 248 -2.69 -21.68 4.62
CA LEU A 248 -1.87 -21.11 3.56
C LEU A 248 -0.43 -21.61 3.65
N PRO A 249 0.19 -22.06 2.53
CA PRO A 249 1.59 -22.44 2.55
C PRO A 249 2.45 -21.21 2.87
N SER A 250 3.40 -21.36 3.80
CA SER A 250 4.34 -20.30 4.16
C SER A 250 5.76 -20.85 4.27
N PRO A 251 6.78 -19.97 4.32
CA PRO A 251 8.18 -20.36 4.52
C PRO A 251 8.42 -21.25 5.74
N GLU A 252 7.68 -21.04 6.83
CA GLU A 252 7.91 -21.73 8.11
C GLU A 252 6.93 -22.90 8.33
N SER A 253 5.63 -22.61 8.37
CA SER A 253 4.56 -23.59 8.57
C SER A 253 3.22 -23.07 8.04
N PRO A 254 2.25 -23.93 7.70
CA PRO A 254 0.95 -23.46 7.24
C PRO A 254 0.34 -22.44 8.19
N ILE A 255 -0.16 -21.32 7.64
CA ILE A 255 -0.61 -20.15 8.40
C ILE A 255 -2.03 -19.75 8.01
N HIS A 256 -2.82 -19.25 8.96
CA HIS A 256 -4.10 -18.64 8.66
C HIS A 256 -3.89 -17.17 8.25
N PHE A 257 -4.72 -16.64 7.34
CA PHE A 257 -4.53 -15.28 6.82
C PHE A 257 -4.58 -14.20 7.91
N ASP A 258 -5.38 -14.40 8.98
CA ASP A 258 -5.37 -13.53 10.15
C ASP A 258 -4.00 -13.44 10.84
N ASP A 259 -3.31 -14.56 11.01
CA ASP A 259 -1.98 -14.58 11.64
C ASP A 259 -0.94 -13.96 10.70
N LEU A 260 -1.09 -14.17 9.39
CA LEU A 260 -0.26 -13.51 8.37
C LEU A 260 -0.45 -11.99 8.38
N PHE A 261 -1.71 -11.53 8.49
CA PHE A 261 -2.03 -10.12 8.61
C PHE A 261 -1.45 -9.51 9.89
N ASP A 262 -1.58 -10.20 11.02
CA ASP A 262 -1.00 -9.73 12.30
C ASP A 262 0.54 -9.69 12.25
N ARG A 263 1.18 -10.61 11.51
CA ARG A 263 2.62 -10.55 11.19
C ARG A 263 2.94 -9.31 10.35
N ALA A 264 2.15 -9.02 9.32
CA ALA A 264 2.34 -7.82 8.50
C ALA A 264 2.22 -6.54 9.34
N LEU A 265 1.24 -6.46 10.25
CA LEU A 265 1.13 -5.33 11.19
C LEU A 265 2.42 -5.13 11.99
N LYS A 266 3.03 -6.20 12.52
CA LYS A 266 4.27 -6.10 13.30
C LYS A 266 5.46 -5.63 12.47
N ASN A 267 5.56 -6.07 11.22
CA ASN A 267 6.62 -5.63 10.32
C ASN A 267 6.43 -4.16 9.89
N VAL A 268 5.18 -3.72 9.73
CA VAL A 268 4.86 -2.32 9.47
C VAL A 268 5.16 -1.45 10.69
N GLU A 269 4.82 -1.88 11.91
CA GLU A 269 5.18 -1.18 13.15
C GLU A 269 6.71 -0.95 13.25
N TRP A 270 7.50 -1.98 12.91
CA TRP A 270 8.96 -1.87 12.83
C TRP A 270 9.42 -0.87 11.76
N MET A 271 8.84 -0.95 10.55
CA MET A 271 9.15 -0.03 9.46
C MET A 271 8.83 1.42 9.81
N TRP A 272 7.67 1.66 10.42
CA TRP A 272 7.23 2.99 10.87
C TRP A 272 8.18 3.59 11.89
N SER A 273 8.65 2.80 12.87
CA SER A 273 9.69 3.24 13.81
C SER A 273 10.96 3.69 13.11
N LEU A 274 11.46 2.92 12.15
CA LEU A 274 12.66 3.29 11.38
C LEU A 274 12.47 4.56 10.55
N VAL A 275 11.36 4.66 9.81
CA VAL A 275 11.11 5.80 8.92
C VAL A 275 10.89 7.09 9.73
N THR A 276 10.10 7.03 10.80
CA THR A 276 9.83 8.21 11.62
C THR A 276 11.06 8.69 12.36
N ARG A 277 11.86 7.79 12.97
CA ARG A 277 13.16 8.19 13.56
C ARG A 277 14.11 8.75 12.49
N GLY A 278 14.08 8.16 11.29
CA GLY A 278 14.78 8.69 10.12
C GLY A 278 14.45 10.15 9.85
N VAL A 279 13.16 10.50 9.80
CA VAL A 279 12.71 11.86 9.45
C VAL A 279 12.83 12.86 10.60
N LEU A 280 12.51 12.45 11.83
CA LEU A 280 12.36 13.36 12.98
C LEU A 280 13.61 13.46 13.84
N GLU A 281 14.40 12.39 13.93
CA GLU A 281 15.54 12.30 14.86
C GLU A 281 16.89 12.24 14.13
N ASN A 282 16.87 12.23 12.79
CA ASN A 282 18.04 12.01 11.95
C ASN A 282 18.75 10.68 12.24
N ASP A 283 17.98 9.65 12.60
CA ASP A 283 18.51 8.30 12.77
C ASP A 283 18.74 7.65 11.40
N ASP A 284 19.96 7.18 11.16
CA ASP A 284 20.34 6.60 9.87
C ASP A 284 20.12 5.07 9.80
N GLU A 285 19.61 4.44 10.86
CA GLU A 285 19.36 2.98 10.90
C GLU A 285 18.48 2.50 9.74
N CYS A 286 17.49 3.30 9.30
CA CYS A 286 16.64 2.97 8.15
C CYS A 286 17.46 2.75 6.86
N PHE A 287 18.54 3.52 6.64
CA PHE A 287 19.40 3.38 5.46
C PHE A 287 20.19 2.08 5.44
N GLU A 288 20.45 1.50 6.61
CA GLU A 288 21.15 0.21 6.75
C GLU A 288 20.20 -0.98 6.69
N LYS A 289 18.99 -0.84 7.26
CA LYS A 289 18.03 -1.94 7.44
C LYS A 289 17.08 -2.12 6.27
N VAL A 290 16.72 -1.04 5.58
CA VAL A 290 15.75 -1.05 4.49
C VAL A 290 16.53 -1.03 3.17
N THR A 291 16.82 -2.21 2.63
CA THR A 291 17.52 -2.36 1.35
C THR A 291 16.53 -2.44 0.20
N ASN A 292 17.02 -2.77 -1.00
CA ASN A 292 16.16 -2.97 -2.16
C ASN A 292 15.55 -4.36 -2.11
N TRP A 293 14.23 -4.39 -2.17
CA TRP A 293 13.43 -5.59 -2.09
C TRP A 293 12.51 -5.72 -3.30
N ASN A 294 12.13 -6.96 -3.59
CA ASN A 294 11.15 -7.30 -4.61
C ASN A 294 9.82 -7.62 -3.93
N LEU A 295 8.84 -6.74 -4.12
CA LEU A 295 7.56 -6.83 -3.44
C LEU A 295 6.79 -8.08 -3.88
N ASP A 296 6.90 -8.54 -5.13
CA ASP A 296 6.22 -9.75 -5.63
C ASP A 296 6.70 -11.05 -4.97
N THR A 297 7.94 -11.08 -4.49
CA THR A 297 8.54 -12.31 -3.95
C THR A 297 8.81 -12.26 -2.46
N GLY A 298 8.77 -11.05 -1.88
CA GLY A 298 9.20 -10.78 -0.51
C GLY A 298 10.70 -11.00 -0.27
N ARG A 299 11.53 -10.95 -1.32
CA ARG A 299 12.97 -11.19 -1.25
C ARG A 299 13.81 -9.93 -1.43
N ASP A 300 14.98 -9.90 -0.81
CA ASP A 300 16.00 -8.88 -1.02
C ASP A 300 16.92 -9.18 -2.21
N GLU A 301 17.91 -8.31 -2.43
CA GLU A 301 18.94 -8.46 -3.46
C GLU A 301 19.84 -9.71 -3.30
N ASN A 302 19.83 -10.35 -2.14
CA ASN A 302 20.54 -11.59 -1.84
C ASN A 302 19.62 -12.82 -1.85
N ASP A 303 18.41 -12.67 -2.41
CA ASP A 303 17.38 -13.71 -2.49
C ASP A 303 16.91 -14.20 -1.11
N GLN A 304 17.02 -13.38 -0.06
CA GLN A 304 16.59 -13.72 1.30
C GLN A 304 15.20 -13.16 1.59
N LEU A 305 14.35 -13.95 2.26
CA LEU A 305 13.07 -13.45 2.77
C LEU A 305 13.31 -12.58 4.00
N ILE A 306 13.03 -11.29 3.90
CA ILE A 306 13.37 -10.32 4.96
C ILE A 306 12.56 -10.54 6.24
N PHE A 307 11.29 -10.90 6.09
CA PHE A 307 10.35 -11.02 7.21
C PHE A 307 10.04 -12.47 7.60
N TRP A 308 10.79 -13.43 7.09
CA TRP A 308 10.59 -14.86 7.31
C TRP A 308 11.90 -15.56 7.65
N GLU A 309 11.82 -16.60 8.48
CA GLU A 309 12.93 -17.53 8.67
C GLU A 309 12.74 -18.72 7.71
N GLU A 310 13.76 -19.03 6.89
CA GLU A 310 13.81 -20.24 6.04
C GLU A 310 14.55 -21.40 6.72
#